data_AF-A0A5B1LZP1-F1
#
_entry.id   AF-A0A5B1LZP1-F1
#
_cell.length_a   1.000
_cell.length_b   1.000
_cell.length_c   1.000
_cell.angle_alpha   90.00
_cell.angle_beta   90.00
_cell.angle_gamma   90.00
#
_symmetry.space_group_name_H-M   'P 1'
#
loop_
_entity.id
_entity.type
_entity.pdbx_description
1 polymer ?
#
loop_
_entity_poly.entity_id
_entity_poly.type
_entity_poly.pdbx_seq_one_letter_code
_entity_poly.pdbx_strand_id
1 'polypeptide(L)'
;MTEQLKTLMDREADRDFAVVDLDAITAAGDRTVRRRRVATGVAGVAALAVVVTGAALLGGDGDRRTDFVDTPFRTDVPMWTEGSTLHLPDGTVDLGVPVVTLVRTSAGIVFQGEDNGIYRYSGSDPVRIGTVSGGEDEMDLPGLVGDADGTLVGWVDDSGSKPAFVVYDVGTGAEERYDEHTDAAMKGGEIPDVAFFMAIDGHTAYWLDRRGTVATDLETGAVRVLGGPDAPTYVVDAESGLSLHWAEDEAGGDLGTDVVDSGGNVVLGWRDAGSLGTLSPDGGWGAGLERATVVDIGSGEQHPIETGYDGDAVGYDWLDGDTLMVVGEVDDDDEIVLLQCEVPTGGCSDVSTLQLTGSRVALPAPSLLGVVSFGGEESEFSESSEIAVESSASAEPDE
;
A
#
# COMPACT_ATOMS: atom_id res chain seq x y z
N MET A 1 41.55 -24.81 27.02
CA MET A 1 40.83 -23.61 26.56
C MET A 1 41.91 -22.65 26.09
N THR A 2 41.96 -22.33 24.80
CA THR A 2 43.13 -21.70 24.17
C THR A 2 43.08 -20.17 24.33
N GLU A 3 44.24 -19.55 24.54
CA GLU A 3 44.44 -18.09 24.64
C GLU A 3 43.77 -17.30 23.49
N GLN A 4 43.68 -17.92 22.31
CA GLN A 4 42.96 -17.37 21.16
C GLN A 4 41.48 -17.12 21.43
N LEU A 5 40.80 -18.04 22.13
CA LEU A 5 39.37 -17.89 22.41
C LEU A 5 39.13 -16.76 23.43
N LYS A 6 40.02 -16.64 24.42
CA LYS A 6 39.95 -15.58 25.43
C LYS A 6 40.20 -14.19 24.82
N THR A 7 41.18 -14.09 23.92
CA THR A 7 41.49 -12.83 23.22
C THR A 7 40.35 -12.40 22.28
N LEU A 8 39.63 -13.35 21.69
CA LEU A 8 38.48 -13.07 20.84
C LEU A 8 37.28 -12.60 21.66
N MET A 9 37.02 -13.23 22.81
CA MET A 9 35.95 -12.80 23.73
C MET A 9 36.22 -11.44 24.38
N ASP A 10 37.45 -11.17 24.83
CA ASP A 10 37.80 -9.86 25.41
C ASP A 10 37.70 -8.73 24.37
N ARG A 11 38.01 -9.01 23.09
CA ARG A 11 37.91 -8.02 22.01
C ARG A 11 36.47 -7.71 21.61
N GLU A 12 35.59 -8.70 21.62
CA GLU A 12 34.17 -8.50 21.27
C GLU A 12 33.33 -7.99 22.45
N ALA A 13 33.79 -8.19 23.69
CA ALA A 13 33.11 -7.68 24.88
C ALA A 13 33.16 -6.15 25.01
N ASP A 14 34.16 -5.50 24.40
CA ASP A 14 34.33 -4.04 24.40
C ASP A 14 33.62 -3.34 23.22
N ARG A 15 32.87 -4.07 22.38
CA ARG A 15 32.03 -3.43 21.37
C ARG A 15 30.77 -2.90 22.03
N ASP A 16 30.57 -1.58 21.94
CA ASP A 16 29.27 -0.96 22.21
C ASP A 16 28.27 -1.50 21.18
N PHE A 17 27.46 -2.46 21.60
CA PHE A 17 26.29 -2.85 20.84
C PHE A 17 25.24 -1.76 20.99
N ALA A 18 24.67 -1.30 19.87
CA ALA A 18 23.45 -0.52 19.92
C ALA A 18 22.42 -1.30 20.76
N VAL A 19 21.70 -0.59 21.64
CA VAL A 19 20.66 -1.21 22.46
C VAL A 19 19.68 -1.88 21.50
N VAL A 20 19.57 -3.19 21.60
CA VAL A 20 18.63 -3.96 20.80
C VAL A 20 17.23 -3.50 21.16
N ASP A 21 16.49 -3.01 20.16
CA ASP A 21 15.09 -2.65 20.31
C ASP A 21 14.24 -3.92 20.44
N LEU A 22 13.98 -4.31 21.70
CA LEU A 22 13.20 -5.50 22.00
C LEU A 22 11.72 -5.33 21.65
N ASP A 23 11.21 -4.10 21.58
CA ASP A 23 9.82 -3.83 21.26
C ASP A 23 9.59 -4.02 19.75
N ALA A 24 10.51 -3.55 18.90
CA ALA A 24 10.50 -3.82 17.46
C ALA A 24 10.59 -5.32 17.15
N ILE A 25 11.48 -6.06 17.82
CA ILE A 25 11.60 -7.52 17.65
C ILE A 25 10.31 -8.24 18.09
N THR A 26 9.70 -7.79 19.19
CA THR A 26 8.46 -8.41 19.70
C THR A 26 7.29 -8.13 18.77
N ALA A 27 7.17 -6.91 18.25
CA ALA A 27 6.15 -6.54 17.27
C ALA A 27 6.28 -7.35 15.97
N ALA A 28 7.49 -7.48 15.42
CA ALA A 28 7.75 -8.32 14.25
C ALA A 28 7.43 -9.81 14.52
N GLY A 29 7.77 -10.29 15.72
CA GLY A 29 7.45 -11.65 16.19
C GLY A 29 5.94 -11.90 16.31
N ASP A 30 5.21 -10.98 16.91
CA ASP A 30 3.76 -11.06 17.09
C ASP A 30 3.03 -10.97 15.75
N ARG A 31 3.47 -10.11 14.82
CA ARG A 31 2.94 -10.01 13.44
C ARG A 31 3.16 -11.33 12.68
N THR A 32 4.36 -11.91 12.75
CA THR A 32 4.67 -13.22 12.14
C THR A 32 3.82 -14.35 12.73
N VAL A 33 3.65 -14.39 14.05
CA VAL A 33 2.83 -15.40 14.72
C VAL A 33 1.35 -15.23 14.37
N ARG A 34 0.86 -13.99 14.27
CA ARG A 34 -0.52 -13.68 13.83
C ARG A 34 -0.76 -14.22 12.42
N ARG A 35 0.13 -13.92 11.47
CA ARG A 35 0.07 -14.44 10.09
C ARG A 35 0.12 -15.97 10.04
N ARG A 36 1.04 -16.61 10.78
CA ARG A 36 1.12 -18.09 10.80
C ARG A 36 -0.10 -18.76 11.43
N ARG A 37 -0.69 -18.16 12.46
CA ARG A 37 -1.92 -18.70 13.08
C ARG A 37 -3.12 -18.62 12.14
N VAL A 38 -3.17 -17.64 11.26
CA VAL A 38 -4.19 -17.53 10.20
C VAL A 38 -4.01 -18.62 9.14
N ALA A 39 -2.77 -18.94 8.75
CA ALA A 39 -2.49 -19.98 7.75
C ALA A 39 -2.63 -21.45 8.24
N THR A 40 -2.67 -21.71 9.56
CA THR A 40 -2.67 -23.09 10.11
C THR A 40 -3.82 -23.47 11.06
N GLY A 41 -4.80 -22.61 11.33
CA GLY A 41 -6.03 -22.99 12.07
C GLY A 41 -7.24 -23.00 11.13
N VAL A 42 -7.75 -24.12 10.63
CA VAL A 42 -8.46 -25.18 11.39
C VAL A 42 -8.13 -26.56 10.81
N ALA A 43 -7.11 -27.22 11.36
CA ALA A 43 -6.94 -28.67 11.24
C ALA A 43 -6.88 -29.29 12.64
N GLY A 44 -8.00 -29.25 13.37
CA GLY A 44 -8.05 -29.85 14.70
C GLY A 44 -9.43 -29.85 15.36
N VAL A 45 -10.11 -30.99 15.26
CA VAL A 45 -11.27 -31.48 16.06
C VAL A 45 -12.64 -30.88 15.62
N ALA A 46 -13.59 -31.58 14.99
CA ALA A 46 -14.11 -32.92 15.31
C ALA A 46 -14.69 -33.65 14.09
N ALA A 47 -14.39 -34.94 13.98
CA ALA A 47 -15.09 -35.89 13.13
C ALA A 47 -16.45 -36.25 13.76
N LEU A 48 -17.55 -35.89 13.11
CA LEU A 48 -18.85 -36.53 13.27
C LEU A 48 -19.44 -36.80 11.89
N ALA A 49 -19.29 -38.05 11.46
CA ALA A 49 -19.88 -38.57 10.25
C ALA A 49 -21.41 -38.63 10.38
N VAL A 50 -22.14 -37.87 9.57
CA VAL A 50 -23.55 -38.12 9.26
C VAL A 50 -23.64 -38.47 7.77
N VAL A 51 -23.77 -39.77 7.52
CA VAL A 51 -24.14 -40.32 6.22
C VAL A 51 -25.63 -40.03 6.00
N VAL A 52 -25.95 -39.09 5.12
CA VAL A 52 -27.27 -39.01 4.50
C VAL A 52 -27.10 -39.04 2.99
N THR A 53 -27.40 -40.21 2.44
CA THR A 53 -27.50 -40.50 1.02
C THR A 53 -28.82 -39.94 0.49
N GLY A 54 -28.76 -39.03 -0.47
CA GLY A 54 -29.95 -38.50 -1.13
C GLY A 54 -29.63 -37.96 -2.52
N ALA A 55 -29.69 -38.83 -3.51
CA ALA A 55 -29.65 -38.43 -4.92
C ALA A 55 -31.01 -37.84 -5.33
N ALA A 56 -31.02 -36.60 -5.80
CA ALA A 56 -32.03 -36.10 -6.73
C ALA A 56 -31.43 -34.99 -7.62
N LEU A 57 -31.60 -35.19 -8.92
CA LEU A 57 -31.24 -34.33 -10.04
C LEU A 57 -32.11 -33.05 -10.08
N LEU A 58 -31.56 -31.95 -10.63
CA LEU A 58 -32.09 -31.14 -11.75
C LEU A 58 -31.80 -29.63 -11.58
N GLY A 59 -31.05 -29.10 -12.56
CA GLY A 59 -30.97 -27.72 -13.05
C GLY A 59 -31.43 -26.57 -12.14
N GLY A 60 -30.46 -25.86 -11.58
CA GLY A 60 -30.57 -24.45 -11.24
C GLY A 60 -29.22 -23.82 -11.50
N ASP A 61 -29.19 -22.68 -12.20
CA ASP A 61 -28.12 -21.68 -12.08
C ASP A 61 -28.05 -21.29 -10.61
N GLY A 62 -27.32 -22.09 -9.85
CA GLY A 62 -27.09 -21.90 -8.44
C GLY A 62 -25.87 -21.02 -8.32
N ASP A 63 -26.14 -19.73 -8.18
CA ASP A 63 -25.24 -18.71 -7.68
C ASP A 63 -24.45 -19.29 -6.50
N ARG A 64 -23.24 -19.82 -6.76
CA ARG A 64 -22.37 -20.36 -5.73
C ARG A 64 -21.73 -19.18 -5.02
N ARG A 65 -22.50 -18.55 -4.15
CA ARG A 65 -21.92 -17.74 -3.08
C ARG A 65 -21.15 -18.71 -2.19
N THR A 66 -19.83 -18.71 -2.30
CA THR A 66 -18.93 -19.36 -1.36
C THR A 66 -19.18 -18.74 0.02
N ASP A 67 -19.53 -19.56 1.01
CA ASP A 67 -19.70 -19.10 2.39
C ASP A 67 -18.32 -18.71 2.95
N PHE A 68 -17.96 -17.43 2.85
CA PHE A 68 -16.71 -16.85 3.41
C PHE A 68 -16.72 -16.72 4.94
N VAL A 69 -17.74 -17.24 5.62
CA VAL A 69 -18.14 -16.78 6.97
C VAL A 69 -17.16 -17.15 8.09
N ASP A 70 -16.25 -18.12 7.89
CA ASP A 70 -15.37 -18.65 8.96
C ASP A 70 -13.85 -18.54 8.68
N THR A 71 -13.43 -18.01 7.53
CA THR A 71 -12.00 -17.83 7.21
C THR A 71 -11.62 -16.36 7.30
N PRO A 72 -10.50 -16.02 7.98
CA PRO A 72 -9.96 -14.68 7.95
C PRO A 72 -9.79 -14.19 6.50
N PHE A 73 -10.02 -12.89 6.29
CA PHE A 73 -9.85 -12.31 4.96
C PHE A 73 -8.40 -12.46 4.52
N ARG A 74 -8.19 -12.93 3.29
CA ARG A 74 -6.86 -13.23 2.74
C ARG A 74 -6.26 -11.97 2.14
N THR A 75 -5.20 -11.47 2.76
CA THR A 75 -4.35 -10.38 2.24
C THR A 75 -3.14 -10.91 1.48
N ASP A 76 -2.90 -12.22 1.56
CA ASP A 76 -1.80 -12.95 0.93
C ASP A 76 -2.14 -13.46 -0.48
N VAL A 77 -3.10 -12.81 -1.16
CA VAL A 77 -3.57 -13.24 -2.48
C VAL A 77 -3.73 -12.07 -3.45
N PRO A 78 -3.46 -12.29 -4.75
CA PRO A 78 -3.77 -11.32 -5.77
C PRO A 78 -5.28 -11.05 -5.83
N MET A 79 -5.64 -9.78 -5.99
CA MET A 79 -7.00 -9.35 -6.29
C MET A 79 -7.00 -8.05 -7.07
N TRP A 80 -8.02 -7.86 -7.89
CA TRP A 80 -8.25 -6.65 -8.67
C TRP A 80 -9.75 -6.54 -8.97
N THR A 81 -10.19 -5.39 -9.49
CA THR A 81 -11.55 -5.25 -10.01
C THR A 81 -11.56 -4.85 -11.47
N GLU A 82 -12.54 -5.35 -12.22
CA GLU A 82 -12.93 -4.88 -13.56
C GLU A 82 -14.37 -4.36 -13.49
N GLY A 83 -14.55 -3.04 -13.56
CA GLY A 83 -15.83 -2.40 -13.28
C GLY A 83 -16.31 -2.72 -11.86
N SER A 84 -17.46 -3.41 -11.71
CA SER A 84 -17.99 -3.83 -10.40
C SER A 84 -17.54 -5.23 -9.98
N THR A 85 -16.81 -5.96 -10.82
CA THR A 85 -16.44 -7.35 -10.55
C THR A 85 -15.12 -7.39 -9.82
N LEU A 86 -15.10 -7.89 -8.59
CA LEU A 86 -13.89 -8.25 -7.83
C LEU A 86 -13.42 -9.63 -8.26
N HIS A 87 -12.15 -9.74 -8.62
CA HIS A 87 -11.47 -10.98 -8.97
C HIS A 87 -10.61 -11.46 -7.80
N LEU A 88 -10.80 -12.72 -7.43
CA LEU A 88 -10.07 -13.42 -6.38
C LEU A 88 -9.52 -14.74 -6.96
N PRO A 89 -8.54 -15.39 -6.33
CA PRO A 89 -8.00 -16.66 -6.85
C PRO A 89 -9.04 -17.79 -6.94
N ASP A 90 -10.08 -17.73 -6.10
CA ASP A 90 -11.13 -18.75 -5.99
C ASP A 90 -12.42 -18.39 -6.74
N GLY A 91 -12.52 -17.21 -7.33
CA GLY A 91 -13.68 -16.81 -8.13
C GLY A 91 -13.82 -15.31 -8.30
N THR A 92 -15.03 -14.89 -8.68
CA THR A 92 -15.38 -13.48 -8.84
C THR A 92 -16.60 -13.12 -8.01
N VAL A 93 -16.69 -11.85 -7.62
CA VAL A 93 -17.80 -11.30 -6.84
C VAL A 93 -18.25 -9.99 -7.46
N ASP A 94 -19.55 -9.84 -7.72
CA ASP A 94 -20.11 -8.54 -8.13
C ASP A 94 -20.32 -7.66 -6.89
N LEU A 95 -19.62 -6.53 -6.85
CA LEU A 95 -19.71 -5.53 -5.80
C LEU A 95 -20.91 -4.59 -5.98
N GLY A 96 -21.64 -4.70 -7.08
CA GLY A 96 -22.88 -3.97 -7.35
C GLY A 96 -22.70 -2.49 -7.75
N VAL A 97 -21.48 -1.95 -7.66
CA VAL A 97 -21.10 -0.63 -8.17
C VAL A 97 -19.71 -0.71 -8.80
N PRO A 98 -19.44 0.00 -9.91
CA PRO A 98 -18.10 0.07 -10.47
C PRO A 98 -17.11 0.69 -9.48
N VAL A 99 -15.92 0.09 -9.38
CA VAL A 99 -14.89 0.46 -8.41
C VAL A 99 -13.90 1.45 -9.01
N VAL A 100 -13.62 2.51 -8.25
CA VAL A 100 -12.62 3.53 -8.57
C VAL A 100 -11.27 3.17 -7.98
N THR A 101 -11.25 2.87 -6.67
CA THR A 101 -10.07 2.44 -5.93
C THR A 101 -10.50 1.45 -4.84
N LEU A 102 -9.60 0.57 -4.42
CA LEU A 102 -9.82 -0.37 -3.33
C LEU A 102 -8.57 -0.51 -2.48
N VAL A 103 -8.78 -0.82 -1.21
CA VAL A 103 -7.71 -1.14 -0.25
C VAL A 103 -8.06 -2.43 0.49
N ARG A 104 -7.03 -3.17 0.87
CA ARG A 104 -7.14 -4.43 1.61
C ARG A 104 -6.87 -4.18 3.08
N THR A 105 -7.53 -4.96 3.92
CA THR A 105 -7.27 -5.05 5.37
C THR A 105 -7.35 -6.51 5.78
N SER A 106 -6.82 -6.85 6.95
CA SER A 106 -6.97 -8.20 7.53
C SER A 106 -8.42 -8.62 7.84
N ALA A 107 -9.38 -7.68 7.77
CA ALA A 107 -10.80 -7.92 8.04
C ALA A 107 -11.72 -7.82 6.80
N GLY A 108 -11.19 -7.43 5.64
CA GLY A 108 -11.98 -7.26 4.42
C GLY A 108 -11.38 -6.27 3.43
N ILE A 109 -12.15 -5.93 2.40
CA ILE A 109 -11.84 -4.88 1.43
C ILE A 109 -12.70 -3.66 1.73
N VAL A 110 -12.12 -2.48 1.52
CA VAL A 110 -12.88 -1.23 1.43
C VAL A 110 -12.61 -0.62 0.06
N PHE A 111 -13.63 -0.08 -0.58
CA PHE A 111 -13.51 0.47 -1.92
C PHE A 111 -14.37 1.70 -2.13
N GLN A 112 -13.94 2.56 -3.04
CA GLN A 112 -14.70 3.70 -3.55
C GLN A 112 -15.46 3.27 -4.80
N GLY A 113 -16.76 3.49 -4.83
CA GLY A 113 -17.58 3.33 -6.03
C GLY A 113 -17.57 4.59 -6.90
N GLU A 114 -17.93 4.45 -8.19
CA GLU A 114 -18.14 5.60 -9.11
C GLU A 114 -19.26 6.56 -8.65
N ASP A 115 -20.11 6.13 -7.71
CA ASP A 115 -21.12 6.98 -7.07
C ASP A 115 -20.56 7.79 -5.88
N ASN A 116 -19.23 7.83 -5.73
CA ASN A 116 -18.47 8.42 -4.63
C ASN A 116 -18.79 7.82 -3.25
N GLY A 117 -19.50 6.68 -3.20
CA GLY A 117 -19.72 5.94 -1.97
C GLY A 117 -18.47 5.17 -1.55
N ILE A 118 -18.19 5.15 -0.24
CA ILE A 118 -17.22 4.22 0.34
C ILE A 118 -17.96 3.00 0.85
N TYR A 119 -17.53 1.82 0.43
CA TYR A 119 -18.17 0.54 0.69
C TYR A 119 -17.19 -0.42 1.35
N ARG A 120 -17.68 -1.24 2.27
CA ARG A 120 -16.94 -2.39 2.79
C ARG A 120 -17.48 -3.70 2.21
N TYR A 121 -16.57 -4.64 1.96
CA TYR A 121 -16.86 -6.01 1.59
C TYR A 121 -16.09 -6.97 2.52
N SER A 122 -16.82 -7.87 3.18
CA SER A 122 -16.27 -8.86 4.14
C SER A 122 -16.79 -10.27 3.86
N GLY A 123 -17.07 -10.59 2.59
CA GLY A 123 -17.62 -11.89 2.18
C GLY A 123 -19.15 -11.94 2.09
N SER A 124 -19.83 -10.81 2.31
CA SER A 124 -21.28 -10.62 2.14
C SER A 124 -21.58 -9.48 1.19
N ASP A 125 -22.86 -9.20 0.93
CA ASP A 125 -23.25 -8.05 0.10
C ASP A 125 -22.55 -6.75 0.60
N PRO A 126 -21.97 -5.92 -0.29
CA PRO A 126 -21.28 -4.70 0.10
C PRO A 126 -22.16 -3.74 0.89
N VAL A 127 -21.57 -3.08 1.89
CA VAL A 127 -22.26 -2.12 2.76
C VAL A 127 -21.62 -0.75 2.59
N ARG A 128 -22.40 0.26 2.22
CA ARG A 128 -21.94 1.65 2.19
C ARG A 128 -21.66 2.12 3.62
N ILE A 129 -20.43 2.57 3.87
CA ILE A 129 -19.95 3.07 5.16
C ILE A 129 -19.62 4.56 5.14
N GLY A 130 -19.49 5.15 3.95
CA GLY A 130 -19.14 6.56 3.85
C GLY A 130 -19.35 7.14 2.46
N THR A 131 -18.75 8.31 2.26
CA THR A 131 -18.69 9.01 0.99
C THR A 131 -17.38 9.78 0.94
N VAL A 132 -16.83 9.90 -0.26
CA VAL A 132 -15.76 10.84 -0.58
C VAL A 132 -16.32 11.96 -1.45
N SER A 133 -15.54 13.02 -1.56
CA SER A 133 -15.78 14.17 -2.41
C SER A 133 -15.39 13.85 -3.85
N GLY A 134 -16.36 13.55 -4.71
CA GLY A 134 -16.10 13.47 -6.15
C GLY A 134 -16.40 14.82 -6.80
N GLY A 135 -15.38 15.63 -7.03
CA GLY A 135 -15.44 16.63 -8.08
C GLY A 135 -15.13 15.93 -9.40
N GLU A 136 -16.03 16.01 -10.38
CA GLU A 136 -15.81 15.43 -11.73
C GLU A 136 -14.59 16.07 -12.46
N ASP A 137 -13.99 17.12 -11.89
CA ASP A 137 -12.95 17.97 -12.49
C ASP A 137 -11.74 18.25 -11.57
N GLU A 138 -11.69 17.71 -10.34
CA GLU A 138 -10.57 17.92 -9.40
C GLU A 138 -9.69 16.67 -9.37
N MET A 139 -8.36 16.82 -9.35
CA MET A 139 -7.40 15.70 -9.32
C MET A 139 -7.97 14.55 -8.48
N ASP A 140 -8.22 13.41 -9.13
CA ASP A 140 -8.68 12.14 -8.56
C ASP A 140 -7.61 11.59 -7.59
N LEU A 141 -7.25 12.36 -6.56
CA LEU A 141 -6.38 11.88 -5.50
C LEU A 141 -7.17 10.79 -4.78
N PRO A 142 -6.76 9.52 -4.88
CA PRO A 142 -7.50 8.42 -4.29
C PRO A 142 -7.59 8.66 -2.79
N GLY A 143 -8.79 8.95 -2.31
CA GLY A 143 -9.01 9.34 -0.92
C GLY A 143 -9.05 8.17 0.04
N LEU A 144 -8.60 6.97 -0.34
CA LEU A 144 -8.77 5.75 0.44
C LEU A 144 -7.42 5.11 0.77
N VAL A 145 -7.17 4.88 2.06
CA VAL A 145 -5.91 4.34 2.59
C VAL A 145 -6.22 3.19 3.53
N GLY A 146 -5.59 2.03 3.35
CA GLY A 146 -5.80 0.86 4.22
C GLY A 146 -4.51 0.40 4.90
N ASP A 147 -4.63 -0.18 6.09
CA ASP A 147 -3.58 -0.97 6.72
C ASP A 147 -3.80 -2.45 6.33
N ALA A 148 -2.98 -2.96 5.42
CA ALA A 148 -3.10 -4.32 4.90
C ALA A 148 -2.90 -5.40 5.98
N ASP A 149 -2.12 -5.11 7.03
CA ASP A 149 -1.88 -6.00 8.17
C ASP A 149 -2.83 -5.76 9.36
N GLY A 150 -3.51 -4.63 9.36
CA GLY A 150 -4.47 -4.19 10.35
C GLY A 150 -5.92 -4.33 9.91
N THR A 151 -6.82 -3.68 10.64
CA THR A 151 -8.26 -3.65 10.30
C THR A 151 -8.73 -2.24 9.93
N LEU A 152 -7.82 -1.27 9.92
CA LEU A 152 -8.16 0.13 9.76
C LEU A 152 -8.12 0.56 8.29
N VAL A 153 -9.04 1.43 7.94
CA VAL A 153 -9.07 2.19 6.71
C VAL A 153 -9.29 3.67 7.03
N GLY A 154 -8.74 4.55 6.21
CA GLY A 154 -8.88 5.99 6.30
C GLY A 154 -9.36 6.61 5.00
N TRP A 155 -10.16 7.68 5.11
CA TRP A 155 -10.46 8.56 3.99
C TRP A 155 -10.77 9.99 4.41
N VAL A 156 -10.86 10.90 3.45
CA VAL A 156 -11.33 12.27 3.67
C VAL A 156 -12.81 12.37 3.30
N ASP A 157 -13.66 12.66 4.27
CA ASP A 157 -15.08 12.96 4.07
C ASP A 157 -15.29 14.47 4.07
N ASP A 158 -15.64 15.02 2.92
CA ASP A 158 -15.87 16.44 2.73
C ASP A 158 -17.34 16.86 2.84
N SER A 159 -18.27 15.94 3.13
CA SER A 159 -19.71 16.22 3.03
C SER A 159 -20.21 17.28 4.02
N GLY A 160 -19.41 17.58 5.06
CA GLY A 160 -19.67 18.58 6.08
C GLY A 160 -19.40 20.03 5.65
N SER A 161 -19.24 20.96 6.61
CA SER A 161 -18.85 22.36 6.31
C SER A 161 -17.34 22.54 6.10
N LYS A 162 -16.55 21.55 6.50
CA LYS A 162 -15.09 21.40 6.37
C LYS A 162 -14.82 19.89 6.21
N PRO A 163 -13.68 19.47 5.62
CA PRO A 163 -13.37 18.05 5.49
C PRO A 163 -13.05 17.43 6.86
N ALA A 164 -13.29 16.14 7.00
CA ALA A 164 -12.93 15.35 8.16
C ALA A 164 -12.15 14.12 7.73
N PHE A 165 -11.05 13.81 8.41
CA PHE A 165 -10.41 12.50 8.28
C PHE A 165 -11.26 11.48 9.01
N VAL A 166 -11.71 10.45 8.30
CA VAL A 166 -12.48 9.35 8.86
C VAL A 166 -11.55 8.16 8.98
N VAL A 167 -11.54 7.52 10.15
CA VAL A 167 -10.90 6.23 10.37
C VAL A 167 -11.96 5.22 10.72
N TYR A 168 -11.98 4.10 10.01
CA TYR A 168 -12.97 3.05 10.19
C TYR A 168 -12.29 1.71 10.44
N ASP A 169 -12.71 1.01 11.49
CA ASP A 169 -12.27 -0.35 11.78
C ASP A 169 -13.22 -1.34 11.09
N VAL A 170 -12.73 -1.99 10.04
CA VAL A 170 -13.49 -2.96 9.23
C VAL A 170 -13.99 -4.14 10.08
N GLY A 171 -13.22 -4.56 11.07
CA GLY A 171 -13.55 -5.71 11.92
C GLY A 171 -14.64 -5.42 12.95
N THR A 172 -14.66 -4.21 13.53
CA THR A 172 -15.62 -3.85 14.60
C THR A 172 -16.77 -2.97 14.11
N GLY A 173 -16.59 -2.30 12.98
CA GLY A 173 -17.49 -1.28 12.46
C GLY A 173 -17.44 0.04 13.22
N ALA A 174 -16.42 0.26 14.06
CA ALA A 174 -16.20 1.53 14.73
C ALA A 174 -15.72 2.59 13.74
N GLU A 175 -16.22 3.82 13.90
CA GLU A 175 -15.83 4.99 13.10
C GLU A 175 -15.39 6.11 14.03
N GLU A 176 -14.28 6.74 13.69
CA GLU A 176 -13.77 7.95 14.32
C GLU A 176 -13.54 9.04 13.28
N ARG A 177 -13.72 10.30 13.70
CA ARG A 177 -13.65 11.46 12.81
C ARG A 177 -12.79 12.54 13.41
N TYR A 178 -11.87 13.07 12.61
CA TYR A 178 -10.90 14.07 12.99
C TYR A 178 -11.06 15.30 12.09
N ASP A 179 -11.59 16.39 12.64
CA ASP A 179 -11.80 17.64 11.89
C ASP A 179 -11.27 18.89 12.61
N GLU A 180 -10.68 18.72 13.80
CA GLU A 180 -10.32 19.81 14.71
C GLU A 180 -9.32 20.81 14.09
N HIS A 181 -8.53 20.31 13.13
CA HIS A 181 -7.47 21.03 12.44
C HIS A 181 -7.71 21.18 10.94
N THR A 182 -8.96 21.06 10.49
CA THR A 182 -9.36 21.36 9.11
C THR A 182 -10.20 22.65 9.05
N ASP A 183 -10.30 23.24 7.86
CA ASP A 183 -11.27 24.30 7.59
C ASP A 183 -11.88 24.19 6.19
N ALA A 184 -12.82 25.09 5.88
CA ALA A 184 -13.57 25.03 4.64
C ALA A 184 -12.73 25.25 3.37
N ALA A 185 -11.55 25.89 3.47
CA ALA A 185 -10.67 26.11 2.33
C ALA A 185 -9.94 24.84 1.91
N MET A 186 -9.87 23.84 2.80
CA MET A 186 -9.26 22.54 2.52
C MET A 186 -10.15 21.57 1.73
N LYS A 187 -11.27 22.06 1.20
CA LYS A 187 -12.14 21.31 0.29
C LYS A 187 -11.76 21.63 -1.15
N GLY A 188 -11.49 20.61 -1.97
CA GLY A 188 -11.31 20.79 -3.41
C GLY A 188 -10.16 21.72 -3.80
N GLY A 189 -8.98 21.48 -3.24
CA GLY A 189 -7.76 22.26 -3.50
C GLY A 189 -6.63 21.40 -4.05
N GLU A 190 -5.54 22.04 -4.44
CA GLU A 190 -4.29 21.35 -4.74
C GLU A 190 -3.53 21.08 -3.45
N ILE A 191 -2.67 20.06 -3.46
CA ILE A 191 -1.68 19.88 -2.40
C ILE A 191 -0.75 21.11 -2.41
N PRO A 192 -0.45 21.75 -1.26
CA PRO A 192 -0.74 21.30 0.10
C PRO A 192 -1.95 21.95 0.79
N ASP A 193 -2.80 22.66 0.04
CA ASP A 193 -3.94 23.40 0.58
C ASP A 193 -5.17 22.52 0.88
N VAL A 194 -5.15 21.23 0.51
CA VAL A 194 -6.26 20.28 0.69
C VAL A 194 -6.06 19.37 1.91
N ALA A 195 -7.16 18.86 2.47
CA ALA A 195 -7.09 17.76 3.43
C ALA A 195 -6.74 16.46 2.70
N PHE A 196 -5.64 15.82 3.08
CA PHE A 196 -5.13 14.63 2.38
C PHE A 196 -4.74 13.52 3.36
N PHE A 197 -5.33 12.33 3.19
CA PHE A 197 -5.04 11.15 4.01
C PHE A 197 -3.95 10.34 3.32
N MET A 198 -2.77 10.23 3.93
CA MET A 198 -1.57 9.73 3.28
C MET A 198 -1.26 8.27 3.61
N ALA A 199 -1.33 7.82 4.85
CA ALA A 199 -0.96 6.45 5.21
C ALA A 199 -1.59 6.01 6.53
N ILE A 200 -1.68 4.70 6.76
CA ILE A 200 -2.01 4.09 8.07
C ILE A 200 -1.09 2.89 8.28
N ASP A 201 -0.36 2.87 9.40
CA ASP A 201 0.40 1.70 9.88
C ASP A 201 -0.01 1.42 11.34
N GLY A 202 -0.71 0.31 11.55
CA GLY A 202 -1.23 -0.08 12.86
C GLY A 202 -2.17 0.97 13.42
N HIS A 203 -1.74 1.67 14.48
CA HIS A 203 -2.52 2.72 15.14
C HIS A 203 -2.01 4.13 14.82
N THR A 204 -1.11 4.29 13.83
CA THR A 204 -0.64 5.61 13.41
C THR A 204 -1.26 5.97 12.07
N ALA A 205 -1.98 7.09 12.01
CA ALA A 205 -2.46 7.67 10.76
C ALA A 205 -1.63 8.89 10.38
N TYR A 206 -1.38 9.03 9.09
CA TYR A 206 -0.62 10.14 8.49
C TYR A 206 -1.54 10.95 7.59
N TRP A 207 -1.63 12.25 7.84
CA TRP A 207 -2.45 13.14 7.01
C TRP A 207 -1.91 14.58 6.99
N LEU A 208 -2.36 15.32 5.99
CA LEU A 208 -2.07 16.74 5.79
C LEU A 208 -3.25 17.56 6.30
N ASP A 209 -3.04 18.34 7.37
CA ASP A 209 -4.02 19.29 7.89
C ASP A 209 -3.43 20.71 8.01
N ARG A 210 -4.14 21.65 8.63
CA ARG A 210 -3.67 23.06 8.75
C ARG A 210 -2.33 23.23 9.48
N ARG A 211 -1.86 22.20 10.17
CA ARG A 211 -0.56 22.18 10.86
C ARG A 211 0.57 21.73 9.95
N GLY A 212 0.27 21.28 8.73
CA GLY A 212 1.16 20.55 7.85
C GLY A 212 0.93 19.04 7.95
N THR A 213 1.95 18.25 7.63
CA THR A 213 1.87 16.78 7.76
C THR A 213 1.96 16.38 9.22
N VAL A 214 1.04 15.54 9.66
CA VAL A 214 1.03 14.99 11.02
C VAL A 214 0.96 13.47 11.01
N ALA A 215 1.61 12.87 12.01
CA ALA A 215 1.40 11.50 12.43
C ALA A 215 0.57 11.51 13.73
N THR A 216 -0.58 10.87 13.71
CA THR A 216 -1.52 10.80 14.83
C THR A 216 -1.63 9.37 15.33
N ASP A 217 -1.32 9.15 16.59
CA ASP A 217 -1.63 7.91 17.31
C ASP A 217 -3.12 7.88 17.61
N LEU A 218 -3.83 6.94 16.98
CA LEU A 218 -5.28 6.83 17.00
C LEU A 218 -5.82 6.32 18.36
N GLU A 219 -5.01 5.65 19.17
CA GLU A 219 -5.44 5.17 20.49
C GLU A 219 -5.38 6.30 21.54
N THR A 220 -4.31 7.09 21.50
CA THR A 220 -4.01 8.10 22.52
C THR A 220 -4.38 9.51 22.09
N GLY A 221 -4.57 9.75 20.79
CA GLY A 221 -4.71 11.07 20.19
C GLY A 221 -3.40 11.89 20.21
N ALA A 222 -2.26 11.26 20.49
CA ALA A 222 -0.98 11.94 20.46
C ALA A 222 -0.61 12.32 19.01
N VAL A 223 -0.16 13.56 18.81
CA VAL A 223 0.17 14.09 17.49
C VAL A 223 1.64 14.50 17.41
N ARG A 224 2.31 14.10 16.34
CA ARG A 224 3.64 14.57 15.94
C ARG A 224 3.56 15.25 14.59
N VAL A 225 4.06 16.48 14.50
CA VAL A 225 4.16 17.21 13.22
C VAL A 225 5.43 16.77 12.51
N LEU A 226 5.30 16.27 11.28
CA LEU A 226 6.42 15.79 10.44
C LEU A 226 6.98 16.92 9.56
N GLY A 227 6.09 17.70 8.96
CA GLY A 227 6.41 18.86 8.11
C GLY A 227 5.41 19.99 8.37
N GLY A 228 5.87 21.24 8.24
CA GLY A 228 5.01 22.41 8.45
C GLY A 228 4.08 22.67 7.26
N PRO A 229 3.12 23.61 7.36
CA PRO A 229 2.19 23.90 6.26
C PRO A 229 2.89 24.50 5.03
N ASP A 230 4.01 25.21 5.21
CA ASP A 230 4.78 25.82 4.11
C ASP A 230 5.81 24.85 3.49
N ALA A 231 6.02 23.68 4.11
CA ALA A 231 6.97 22.66 3.70
C ALA A 231 6.50 21.30 4.27
N PRO A 232 5.38 20.76 3.77
CA PRO A 232 4.84 19.50 4.25
C PRO A 232 5.78 18.35 3.89
N THR A 233 5.66 17.27 4.63
CA THR A 233 6.35 16.02 4.34
C THR A 233 5.33 15.06 3.75
N TYR A 234 5.50 14.61 2.51
CA TYR A 234 4.55 13.69 1.91
C TYR A 234 4.93 12.26 2.25
N VAL A 235 4.08 11.60 3.04
CA VAL A 235 4.24 10.19 3.38
C VAL A 235 3.61 9.35 2.27
N VAL A 236 4.44 8.63 1.52
CA VAL A 236 4.02 7.79 0.40
C VAL A 236 3.47 6.46 0.89
N ASP A 237 4.17 5.86 1.85
CA ASP A 237 3.79 4.61 2.49
C ASP A 237 4.37 4.57 3.91
N ALA A 238 3.81 3.73 4.77
CA ALA A 238 4.33 3.50 6.12
C ALA A 238 4.15 2.05 6.52
N GLU A 239 5.25 1.39 6.90
CA GLU A 239 5.23 0.00 7.34
C GLU A 239 6.29 -0.27 8.39
N SER A 240 5.92 -1.04 9.41
CA SER A 240 6.84 -1.50 10.47
C SER A 240 7.66 -0.37 11.10
N GLY A 241 7.05 0.80 11.31
CA GLY A 241 7.72 1.97 11.90
C GLY A 241 8.70 2.70 10.98
N LEU A 242 8.69 2.38 9.68
CA LEU A 242 9.31 3.13 8.62
C LEU A 242 8.25 3.92 7.85
N SER A 243 8.65 5.01 7.21
CA SER A 243 7.84 5.76 6.27
C SER A 243 8.65 6.19 5.06
N LEU A 244 8.03 6.16 3.87
CA LEU A 244 8.57 6.73 2.65
C LEU A 244 8.19 8.20 2.57
N HIS A 245 9.17 9.09 2.48
CA HIS A 245 8.96 10.53 2.34
C HIS A 245 9.41 10.99 0.95
N TRP A 246 8.60 11.78 0.23
CA TRP A 246 9.11 12.46 -0.96
C TRP A 246 10.26 13.40 -0.61
N ALA A 247 11.34 13.29 -1.38
CA ALA A 247 12.50 14.16 -1.29
C ALA A 247 12.40 15.21 -2.40
N GLU A 248 12.45 16.48 -2.02
CA GLU A 248 12.37 17.61 -2.95
C GLU A 248 13.66 18.44 -2.92
N ASP A 249 14.02 19.07 -4.04
CA ASP A 249 15.07 20.08 -4.08
C ASP A 249 14.58 21.47 -3.59
N GLU A 250 15.48 22.47 -3.54
CA GLU A 250 15.11 23.83 -3.09
C GLU A 250 14.07 24.52 -4.01
N ALA A 251 13.87 24.01 -5.22
CA ALA A 251 12.89 24.51 -6.18
C ALA A 251 11.58 23.70 -6.19
N GLY A 252 11.45 22.67 -5.35
CA GLY A 252 10.30 21.76 -5.32
C GLY A 252 10.34 20.69 -6.42
N GLY A 253 11.50 20.40 -7.00
CA GLY A 253 11.68 19.30 -7.94
C GLY A 253 11.77 17.96 -7.22
N ASP A 254 11.10 16.94 -7.76
CA ASP A 254 11.15 15.57 -7.25
C ASP A 254 12.55 14.96 -7.41
N LEU A 255 13.10 14.46 -6.30
CA LEU A 255 14.38 13.77 -6.23
C LEU A 255 14.22 12.26 -6.01
N GLY A 256 13.01 11.78 -5.70
CA GLY A 256 12.71 10.41 -5.30
C GLY A 256 12.20 10.34 -3.86
N THR A 257 12.52 9.25 -3.16
CA THR A 257 12.00 9.02 -1.80
C THR A 257 13.09 8.70 -0.78
N ASP A 258 13.03 9.36 0.36
CA ASP A 258 13.79 8.97 1.56
C ASP A 258 12.98 7.95 2.38
N VAL A 259 13.65 6.91 2.87
CA VAL A 259 13.10 6.00 3.87
C VAL A 259 13.46 6.54 5.25
N VAL A 260 12.47 6.74 6.10
CA VAL A 260 12.61 7.44 7.39
C VAL A 260 12.10 6.55 8.52
N ASP A 261 12.83 6.49 9.64
CA ASP A 261 12.39 5.78 10.83
C ASP A 261 11.39 6.58 11.69
N SER A 262 10.78 5.92 12.68
CA SER A 262 9.88 6.58 13.65
C SER A 262 10.50 7.77 14.41
N GLY A 263 11.83 7.84 14.50
CA GLY A 263 12.59 8.95 15.10
C GLY A 263 12.80 10.13 14.15
N GLY A 264 12.46 9.99 12.87
CA GLY A 264 12.70 11.00 11.83
C GLY A 264 14.09 10.94 11.21
N ASN A 265 14.85 9.86 11.41
CA ASN A 265 16.16 9.68 10.77
C ASN A 265 15.99 9.01 9.40
N VAL A 266 16.69 9.52 8.40
CA VAL A 266 16.78 8.87 7.08
C VAL A 266 17.62 7.61 7.22
N VAL A 267 17.02 6.44 7.01
CA VAL A 267 17.68 5.13 7.02
C VAL A 267 18.25 4.75 5.65
N LEU A 268 17.56 5.17 4.59
CA LEU A 268 18.01 5.04 3.20
C LEU A 268 17.60 6.30 2.44
N GLY A 269 18.56 7.00 1.84
CA GLY A 269 18.29 8.23 1.13
C GLY A 269 17.86 8.01 -0.32
N TRP A 270 17.15 8.96 -0.90
CA TRP A 270 16.66 8.92 -2.29
C TRP A 270 17.75 8.64 -3.33
N ARG A 271 19.01 9.02 -3.07
CA ARG A 271 20.12 8.75 -3.99
C ARG A 271 20.43 7.27 -4.14
N ASP A 272 20.16 6.50 -3.09
CA ASP A 272 20.41 5.06 -3.03
C ASP A 272 19.11 4.29 -3.34
N ALA A 273 17.96 4.80 -2.89
CA ALA A 273 16.64 4.21 -3.07
C ALA A 273 16.01 4.46 -4.46
N GLY A 274 16.27 5.62 -5.06
CA GLY A 274 15.45 6.15 -6.15
C GLY A 274 14.05 6.55 -5.68
N SER A 275 13.08 6.43 -6.60
CA SER A 275 11.66 6.66 -6.34
C SER A 275 10.99 5.35 -5.93
N LEU A 276 10.62 5.21 -4.65
CA LEU A 276 9.93 4.04 -4.09
C LEU A 276 8.43 4.32 -3.93
N GLY A 277 7.61 3.30 -4.16
CA GLY A 277 6.15 3.42 -4.15
C GLY A 277 5.48 2.74 -2.96
N THR A 278 6.05 1.64 -2.50
CA THR A 278 5.52 0.88 -1.38
C THR A 278 6.60 0.07 -0.67
N LEU A 279 6.44 -0.08 0.64
CA LEU A 279 7.27 -0.91 1.49
C LEU A 279 6.65 -2.30 1.65
N SER A 280 7.49 -3.32 1.67
CA SER A 280 7.07 -4.64 2.12
C SER A 280 6.58 -4.55 3.57
N PRO A 281 5.63 -5.38 4.01
CA PRO A 281 5.03 -5.24 5.34
C PRO A 281 6.01 -5.38 6.53
N ASP A 282 7.17 -6.02 6.34
CA ASP A 282 8.22 -6.11 7.35
C ASP A 282 9.27 -4.98 7.24
N GLY A 283 9.09 -4.06 6.29
CA GLY A 283 9.99 -2.95 6.01
C GLY A 283 11.34 -3.35 5.40
N GLY A 284 11.52 -4.62 5.01
CA GLY A 284 12.80 -5.11 4.48
C GLY A 284 13.07 -4.65 3.05
N TRP A 285 12.03 -4.40 2.27
CA TRP A 285 12.08 -4.06 0.85
C TRP A 285 11.25 -2.82 0.52
N GLY A 286 11.69 -2.06 -0.48
CA GLY A 286 10.89 -1.05 -1.15
C GLY A 286 10.73 -1.38 -2.64
N ALA A 287 9.53 -1.24 -3.19
CA ALA A 287 9.28 -1.40 -4.62
C ALA A 287 9.48 -0.05 -5.35
N GLY A 288 10.20 -0.07 -6.48
CA GLY A 288 10.42 1.10 -7.32
C GLY A 288 9.16 1.54 -8.06
N LEU A 289 8.98 2.85 -8.21
CA LEU A 289 7.87 3.48 -8.93
C LEU A 289 8.07 3.56 -10.44
N GLU A 290 9.33 3.67 -10.88
CA GLU A 290 9.66 3.94 -12.29
C GLU A 290 9.99 2.67 -13.06
N ARG A 291 10.36 1.59 -12.36
CA ARG A 291 10.80 0.32 -12.93
C ARG A 291 10.45 -0.82 -12.01
N ALA A 292 10.31 -2.01 -12.59
CA ALA A 292 10.20 -3.28 -11.89
C ALA A 292 11.54 -3.60 -11.20
N THR A 293 11.76 -2.98 -10.05
CA THR A 293 12.96 -3.11 -9.21
C THR A 293 12.52 -3.09 -7.76
N VAL A 294 13.23 -3.84 -6.92
CA VAL A 294 13.08 -3.77 -5.46
C VAL A 294 14.40 -3.37 -4.83
N VAL A 295 14.33 -2.64 -3.72
CA VAL A 295 15.49 -2.14 -2.99
C VAL A 295 15.50 -2.74 -1.61
N ASP A 296 16.61 -3.38 -1.22
CA ASP A 296 16.85 -3.81 0.16
C ASP A 296 17.04 -2.56 1.03
N ILE A 297 16.13 -2.31 1.97
CA ILE A 297 16.16 -1.09 2.80
C ILE A 297 17.40 -1.06 3.72
N GLY A 298 17.90 -2.22 4.14
CA GLY A 298 19.05 -2.31 5.04
C GLY A 298 20.39 -2.08 4.34
N SER A 299 20.50 -2.41 3.05
CA SER A 299 21.76 -2.32 2.30
C SER A 299 21.77 -1.27 1.19
N GLY A 300 20.60 -0.84 0.72
CA GLY A 300 20.43 -0.03 -0.49
C GLY A 300 20.68 -0.80 -1.79
N GLU A 301 20.86 -2.13 -1.74
CA GLU A 301 21.06 -2.95 -2.93
C GLU A 301 19.77 -3.01 -3.75
N GLN A 302 19.87 -2.71 -5.05
CA GLN A 302 18.75 -2.76 -5.98
C GLN A 302 18.76 -4.08 -6.74
N HIS A 303 17.59 -4.71 -6.82
CA HIS A 303 17.37 -5.98 -7.51
C HIS A 303 16.33 -5.79 -8.62
N PRO A 304 16.70 -5.96 -9.90
CA PRO A 304 15.72 -5.93 -10.97
C PRO A 304 14.77 -7.12 -10.86
N ILE A 305 13.51 -6.91 -11.20
CA ILE A 305 12.48 -7.95 -11.28
C ILE A 305 12.33 -8.37 -12.74
N GLU A 306 12.50 -9.66 -13.03
CA GLU A 306 12.41 -10.19 -14.39
C GLU A 306 10.94 -10.49 -14.73
N THR A 307 10.24 -9.50 -15.31
CA THR A 307 8.82 -9.63 -15.67
C THR A 307 8.59 -10.59 -16.84
N GLY A 308 9.55 -10.68 -17.76
CA GLY A 308 9.41 -11.43 -19.01
C GLY A 308 8.69 -10.66 -20.13
N TYR A 309 8.41 -9.38 -19.91
CA TYR A 309 7.79 -8.46 -20.87
C TYR A 309 8.75 -7.31 -21.18
N ASP A 310 8.72 -6.79 -22.41
CA ASP A 310 9.59 -5.70 -22.84
C ASP A 310 9.02 -4.30 -22.49
N GLY A 311 7.75 -4.23 -22.07
CA GLY A 311 7.06 -3.00 -21.64
C GLY A 311 7.39 -2.53 -20.22
N ASP A 312 6.92 -1.33 -19.88
CA ASP A 312 7.09 -0.75 -18.54
C ASP A 312 6.33 -1.56 -17.49
N ALA A 313 6.91 -1.65 -16.29
CA ALA A 313 6.33 -2.40 -15.20
C ALA A 313 6.65 -1.77 -13.85
N VAL A 314 5.69 -1.80 -12.94
CA VAL A 314 5.76 -1.16 -11.63
C VAL A 314 5.22 -2.09 -10.55
N GLY A 315 5.92 -2.16 -9.42
CA GLY A 315 5.42 -2.85 -8.23
C GLY A 315 4.35 -2.02 -7.56
N TYR A 316 3.15 -2.58 -7.37
CA TYR A 316 2.00 -1.82 -6.85
C TYR A 316 1.51 -2.25 -5.47
N ASP A 317 1.81 -3.47 -5.02
CA ASP A 317 1.29 -3.99 -3.75
C ASP A 317 2.13 -5.18 -3.26
N TRP A 318 2.13 -5.44 -1.96
CA TRP A 318 2.81 -6.59 -1.35
C TRP A 318 1.79 -7.60 -0.82
N LEU A 319 1.94 -8.87 -1.17
CA LEU A 319 1.11 -9.95 -0.59
C LEU A 319 1.64 -10.40 0.78
N ASP A 320 2.95 -10.35 0.94
CA ASP A 320 3.69 -10.66 2.16
C ASP A 320 5.08 -9.99 2.11
N GLY A 321 6.02 -10.43 2.95
CA GLY A 321 7.35 -9.80 3.05
C GLY A 321 8.28 -10.09 1.87
N ASP A 322 7.95 -11.05 1.02
CA ASP A 322 8.80 -11.53 -0.07
C ASP A 322 8.05 -11.75 -1.39
N THR A 323 6.79 -11.33 -1.48
CA THR A 323 5.97 -11.45 -2.68
C THR A 323 5.41 -10.08 -3.10
N LEU A 324 5.94 -9.55 -4.20
CA LEU A 324 5.53 -8.29 -4.81
C LEU A 324 4.52 -8.55 -5.94
N MET A 325 3.47 -7.75 -5.98
CA MET A 325 2.56 -7.64 -7.11
C MET A 325 3.08 -6.57 -8.08
N VAL A 326 3.17 -6.94 -9.35
CA VAL A 326 3.65 -6.07 -10.42
C VAL A 326 2.56 -5.94 -11.47
N VAL A 327 2.35 -4.72 -11.96
CA VAL A 327 1.57 -4.45 -13.18
C VAL A 327 2.56 -4.11 -14.28
N GLY A 328 2.41 -4.71 -15.45
CA GLY A 328 3.24 -4.42 -16.61
C GLY A 328 2.42 -4.23 -17.87
N GLU A 329 2.93 -3.46 -18.80
CA GLU A 329 2.38 -3.31 -20.14
C GLU A 329 2.81 -4.48 -21.03
N VAL A 330 1.90 -4.93 -21.91
CA VAL A 330 2.21 -5.92 -22.96
C VAL A 330 2.37 -5.16 -24.28
N ASP A 331 3.49 -5.37 -24.98
CA ASP A 331 3.87 -4.59 -26.17
C ASP A 331 2.74 -4.37 -27.19
N ASP A 332 2.61 -3.14 -27.69
CA ASP A 332 1.78 -2.72 -28.84
C ASP A 332 0.25 -2.90 -28.70
N ASP A 333 -0.27 -3.31 -27.53
CA ASP A 333 -1.70 -3.57 -27.30
C ASP A 333 -2.25 -2.82 -26.06
N ASP A 334 -3.55 -2.50 -26.05
CA ASP A 334 -4.28 -1.95 -24.88
C ASP A 334 -4.45 -3.02 -23.77
N GLU A 335 -3.36 -3.69 -23.38
CA GLU A 335 -3.32 -4.85 -22.49
C GLU A 335 -2.30 -4.64 -21.37
N ILE A 336 -2.72 -4.96 -20.14
CA ILE A 336 -1.83 -5.02 -18.98
C ILE A 336 -1.75 -6.45 -18.45
N VAL A 337 -0.58 -6.84 -17.97
CA VAL A 337 -0.36 -8.09 -17.24
C VAL A 337 -0.23 -7.80 -15.75
N LEU A 338 -0.90 -8.62 -14.95
CA LEU A 338 -0.69 -8.68 -13.50
C LEU A 338 0.22 -9.86 -13.19
N LEU A 339 1.30 -9.59 -12.49
CA LEU A 339 2.34 -10.54 -12.13
C LEU A 339 2.46 -10.64 -10.61
N GLN A 340 2.79 -11.84 -10.15
CA GLN A 340 3.24 -12.10 -8.78
C GLN A 340 4.71 -12.49 -8.84
N CYS A 341 5.57 -11.77 -8.11
CA CYS A 341 7.02 -11.90 -8.19
C CYS A 341 7.63 -12.20 -6.81
N GLU A 342 8.50 -13.20 -6.74
CA GLU A 342 9.29 -13.53 -5.54
C GLU A 342 10.50 -12.60 -5.39
N VAL A 343 10.75 -12.10 -4.18
CA VAL A 343 11.82 -11.17 -3.84
C VAL A 343 12.85 -11.84 -2.92
N PRO A 344 14.17 -11.68 -3.13
CA PRO A 344 14.82 -10.93 -4.22
C PRO A 344 15.16 -11.81 -5.43
N THR A 345 14.61 -13.02 -5.53
CA THR A 345 14.95 -13.97 -6.61
C THR A 345 14.52 -13.47 -7.98
N GLY A 346 13.51 -12.59 -8.03
CA GLY A 346 13.02 -11.91 -9.23
C GLY A 346 12.12 -12.76 -10.11
N GLY A 347 11.79 -13.99 -9.69
CA GLY A 347 10.95 -14.89 -10.47
C GLY A 347 9.48 -14.46 -10.43
N CYS A 348 8.91 -14.15 -11.59
CA CYS A 348 7.51 -13.75 -11.74
C CYS A 348 6.64 -14.87 -12.35
N SER A 349 5.36 -14.86 -12.00
CA SER A 349 4.32 -15.66 -12.64
C SER A 349 3.07 -14.83 -12.93
N ASP A 350 2.48 -15.06 -14.10
CA ASP A 350 1.23 -14.44 -14.53
C ASP A 350 0.09 -14.76 -13.58
N VAL A 351 -0.56 -13.71 -13.07
CA VAL A 351 -1.81 -13.79 -12.34
C VAL A 351 -2.98 -13.62 -13.30
N SER A 352 -2.94 -12.58 -14.12
CA SER A 352 -3.99 -12.26 -15.09
C SER A 352 -3.45 -11.40 -16.22
N THR A 353 -4.18 -11.39 -17.32
CA THR A 353 -3.97 -10.54 -18.47
C THR A 353 -5.27 -9.78 -18.74
N LEU A 354 -5.23 -8.46 -18.68
CA LEU A 354 -6.40 -7.59 -18.68
C LEU A 354 -6.41 -6.70 -19.92
N GLN A 355 -7.56 -6.65 -20.59
CA GLN A 355 -7.79 -5.82 -21.77
C GLN A 355 -8.43 -4.50 -21.33
N LEU A 356 -7.79 -3.38 -21.62
CA LEU A 356 -8.24 -2.02 -21.27
C LEU A 356 -9.38 -1.54 -22.20
N THR A 357 -10.43 -2.34 -22.35
CA THR A 357 -11.54 -2.08 -23.28
C THR A 357 -12.68 -1.27 -22.65
N GLY A 358 -12.34 -0.12 -22.08
CA GLY A 358 -13.30 0.85 -21.52
C GLY A 358 -13.95 0.46 -20.20
N SER A 359 -13.50 -0.63 -19.56
CA SER A 359 -13.81 -0.94 -18.17
C SER A 359 -12.68 -0.44 -17.28
N ARG A 360 -13.01 0.28 -16.20
CA ARG A 360 -12.01 0.70 -15.22
C ARG A 360 -11.46 -0.52 -14.49
N VAL A 361 -10.14 -0.63 -14.43
CA VAL A 361 -9.44 -1.59 -13.58
C VAL A 361 -9.04 -0.88 -12.30
N ALA A 362 -9.34 -1.46 -11.15
CA ALA A 362 -8.78 -0.97 -9.88
C ALA A 362 -7.94 -2.06 -9.24
N LEU A 363 -6.71 -1.69 -8.89
CA LEU A 363 -5.78 -2.51 -8.13
C LEU A 363 -5.85 -2.07 -6.66
N PRO A 364 -5.56 -2.96 -5.70
CA PRO A 364 -5.23 -2.51 -4.36
C PRO A 364 -4.06 -1.53 -4.46
N ALA A 365 -4.31 -0.27 -4.16
CA ALA A 365 -3.29 0.75 -4.26
C ALA A 365 -2.88 1.21 -2.85
N PRO A 366 -1.58 1.31 -2.56
CA PRO A 366 -1.12 2.23 -1.53
C PRO A 366 -1.48 3.65 -1.96
N SER A 367 -1.69 4.51 -0.97
CA SER A 367 -2.33 5.82 -1.04
C SER A 367 -1.93 6.75 -2.20
N LEU A 368 -0.68 6.70 -2.69
CA LEU A 368 -0.20 7.58 -3.77
C LEU A 368 -0.14 6.94 -5.16
N LEU A 369 -0.14 5.60 -5.28
CA LEU A 369 -0.08 4.94 -6.58
C LEU A 369 -1.41 4.95 -7.34
N GLY A 370 -2.53 5.22 -6.66
CA GLY A 370 -3.82 5.30 -7.35
C GLY A 370 -3.98 6.51 -8.29
N VAL A 371 -2.96 7.37 -8.42
CA VAL A 371 -2.89 8.41 -9.45
C VAL A 371 -2.49 7.85 -10.82
N VAL A 372 -1.96 6.61 -10.90
CA VAL A 372 -1.65 5.94 -12.17
C VAL A 372 -2.92 5.25 -12.71
N SER A 373 -3.76 6.01 -13.42
CA SER A 373 -4.92 5.47 -14.13
C SER A 373 -4.48 4.93 -15.50
N PHE A 374 -4.58 3.61 -15.69
CA PHE A 374 -4.41 2.97 -16.99
C PHE A 374 -5.72 3.03 -17.78
N GLY A 375 -5.71 3.64 -18.97
CA GLY A 375 -6.84 3.62 -19.90
C GLY A 375 -7.64 4.92 -19.97
N GLY A 376 -7.15 5.85 -20.78
CA GLY A 376 -7.91 6.93 -21.41
C GLY A 376 -7.20 7.32 -22.70
N GLU A 377 -7.91 7.77 -23.74
CA GLU A 377 -7.31 8.14 -25.04
C GLU A 377 -6.26 9.29 -24.97
N GLU A 378 -5.98 9.80 -23.76
CA GLU A 378 -4.97 10.83 -23.45
C GLU A 378 -4.01 10.44 -22.30
N SER A 379 -3.96 9.17 -21.87
CA SER A 379 -2.96 8.71 -20.89
C SER A 379 -1.60 8.54 -21.56
N GLU A 380 -0.99 9.65 -21.97
CA GLU A 380 0.47 9.73 -21.94
C GLU A 380 0.82 9.55 -20.45
N PHE A 381 1.49 8.44 -20.09
CA PHE A 381 2.37 8.47 -18.91
C PHE A 381 3.10 9.80 -19.06
N SER A 382 2.86 10.76 -18.17
CA SER A 382 3.58 12.03 -18.27
C SER A 382 5.03 11.62 -18.18
N GLU A 383 5.72 11.57 -19.33
CA GLU A 383 7.15 11.37 -19.40
C GLU A 383 7.66 12.50 -18.54
N SER A 384 7.98 12.19 -17.27
CA SER A 384 8.61 13.10 -16.35
C SER A 384 9.85 13.51 -17.10
N SER A 385 9.80 14.73 -17.67
CA SER A 385 10.73 15.14 -18.70
C SER A 385 12.12 14.89 -18.16
N GLU A 386 12.83 13.90 -18.70
CA GLU A 386 14.15 13.53 -18.23
C GLU A 386 14.98 14.82 -18.18
N ILE A 387 15.19 15.36 -16.98
CA ILE A 387 16.12 16.44 -16.77
C ILE A 387 17.47 15.78 -16.98
N ALA A 388 17.97 15.82 -18.22
CA ALA A 388 19.30 15.42 -18.54
C ALA A 388 20.26 16.26 -17.68
N VAL A 389 20.71 15.68 -16.56
CA VAL A 389 21.77 16.26 -15.74
C VAL A 389 23.03 16.19 -16.59
N GLU A 390 23.30 17.26 -17.35
CA GLU A 390 24.59 17.48 -17.98
C GLU A 390 25.65 17.53 -16.87
N SER A 391 26.29 16.38 -16.64
CA SER A 391 27.52 16.27 -15.88
C SER A 391 28.57 17.17 -16.53
N SER A 392 28.69 18.39 -16.02
CA SER A 392 29.74 19.33 -16.41
C SER A 392 31.08 18.80 -15.90
N ALA A 393 31.76 18.04 -16.77
CA ALA A 393 33.13 17.65 -16.58
C ALA A 393 33.98 18.92 -16.38
N SER A 394 34.57 19.03 -15.18
CA SER A 394 35.49 20.10 -14.83
C SER A 394 36.67 20.10 -15.80
N ALA A 395 36.83 21.21 -16.52
CA ALA A 395 38.02 21.45 -17.32
C ALA A 395 39.25 21.52 -16.41
N GLU A 396 40.25 20.68 -16.71
CA GLU A 396 41.59 20.81 -16.16
C GLU A 396 42.18 22.19 -16.54
N PRO A 397 42.85 22.89 -15.61
CA PRO A 397 43.57 24.10 -15.95
C PRO A 397 44.91 23.74 -16.61
N ASP A 398 45.06 24.06 -17.89
CA ASP A 398 46.36 24.07 -18.57
C ASP A 398 47.20 25.29 -18.14
N GLU A 399 48.49 25.02 -17.89
CA GLU A 399 49.56 25.97 -17.54
C GLU A 399 49.92 27.00 -18.64
#